data_AF-A0A533XZ80-F1
#
_entry.id   AF-A0A533XZ80-F1
#
_cell.length_a   1.000
_cell.length_b   1.000
_cell.length_c   1.000
_cell.angle_alpha   90.00
_cell.angle_beta   90.00
_cell.angle_gamma   90.00
#
_symmetry.space_group_name_H-M   'P 1'
#
loop_
_entity.id
_entity.type
_entity.pdbx_description
1 polymer ?
#
loop_
_entity_poly.entity_id
_entity_poly.type
_entity_poly.pdbx_seq_one_letter_code
_entity_poly.pdbx_strand_id
1 'polypeptide(L)'
;MTETCYSKGQKVILVTSQVKNGKWLCKFSIPGFSHLDGGLQGQDLSKSYKTEWEARTNAFQRAKLVLGRPQDMTQGDILERD
;
A
#
# COMPACT_ATOMS: atom_id res chain seq x y z
N MET A 1 14.48 -3.22 3.46
CA MET A 1 14.80 -2.08 2.56
C MET A 1 13.58 -1.20 2.42
N THR A 2 13.75 0.11 2.54
CA THR A 2 12.67 1.09 2.36
C THR A 2 12.99 1.93 1.13
N GLU A 3 12.02 2.11 0.25
CA GLU A 3 12.15 2.89 -0.96
C GLU A 3 11.00 3.89 -1.03
N THR A 4 11.28 5.10 -1.51
CA THR A 4 10.26 6.11 -1.78
C THR A 4 10.08 6.24 -3.28
N CYS A 5 8.86 6.02 -3.74
CA CYS A 5 8.45 6.18 -5.12
C CYS A 5 7.41 7.31 -5.21
N TYR A 6 7.11 7.75 -6.43
CA TYR A 6 6.04 8.71 -6.67
C TYR A 6 5.13 8.21 -7.79
N SER A 7 3.82 8.45 -7.65
CA SER A 7 2.86 8.20 -8.72
C SER A 7 1.76 9.25 -8.68
N LYS A 8 1.43 9.82 -9.85
CA LYS A 8 0.48 10.94 -9.97
C LYS A 8 0.76 12.10 -8.99
N GLY A 9 2.04 12.43 -8.79
CA GLY A 9 2.46 13.49 -7.85
C GLY A 9 2.34 13.13 -6.37
N GLN A 10 1.88 11.92 -6.03
CA GLN A 10 1.75 11.45 -4.65
C GLN A 10 2.92 10.55 -4.25
N LYS A 11 3.38 10.72 -3.02
CA LYS A 11 4.45 9.91 -2.42
C LYS A 11 3.93 8.51 -2.08
N VAL A 12 4.70 7.49 -2.43
CA VAL A 12 4.46 6.09 -2.09
C VAL A 12 5.70 5.55 -1.38
N ILE A 13 5.56 5.07 -0.17
CA ILE A 13 6.64 4.48 0.61
C ILE A 13 6.50 2.97 0.50
N LEU A 14 7.50 2.29 -0.07
CA LEU A 14 7.58 0.85 -0.16
C LEU A 14 8.51 0.32 0.94
N VAL A 15 8.04 -0.63 1.74
CA VAL A 15 8.81 -1.29 2.80
C VAL A 15 8.93 -2.76 2.45
N THR A 16 10.09 -3.14 1.94
CA THR A 16 10.41 -4.52 1.55
C THR A 16 11.18 -5.23 2.66
N SER A 17 10.76 -6.44 2.99
CA SER A 17 11.37 -7.30 4.01
C SER A 17 11.40 -8.75 3.52
N GLN A 18 12.47 -9.48 3.83
CA GLN A 18 12.50 -10.91 3.61
C GLN A 18 11.75 -11.61 4.75
N VAL A 19 10.88 -12.57 4.40
CA VAL A 19 10.13 -13.39 5.35
C VAL A 19 10.71 -14.81 5.41
N LYS A 20 10.20 -15.64 6.32
CA LYS A 20 10.60 -17.05 6.43
C LYS A 20 10.52 -17.75 5.07
N ASN A 21 11.41 -18.71 4.86
CA ASN A 21 11.53 -19.49 3.62
C ASN A 21 12.14 -18.72 2.42
N GLY A 22 12.94 -17.68 2.68
CA GLY A 22 13.67 -16.93 1.65
C GLY A 22 12.80 -16.06 0.75
N LYS A 23 11.50 -15.97 1.03
CA LYS A 23 10.55 -15.19 0.25
C LYS A 23 10.56 -13.72 0.65
N TRP A 24 9.99 -12.87 -0.19
CA TRP A 24 9.98 -11.42 -0.04
C TRP A 24 8.57 -10.89 0.11
N LEU A 25 8.41 -9.94 1.03
CA LEU A 25 7.17 -9.21 1.27
C LEU A 25 7.45 -7.73 1.09
N CYS A 26 6.57 -7.01 0.39
CA CYS A 26 6.66 -5.57 0.28
C CYS A 26 5.31 -4.94 0.66
N LYS A 27 5.36 -4.01 1.61
CA LYS A 27 4.24 -3.19 2.05
C LYS A 27 4.33 -1.83 1.38
N PHE A 28 3.20 -1.18 1.12
CA PHE A 28 3.21 0.20 0.68
C PHE A 28 2.40 1.09 1.62
N SER A 29 2.78 2.35 1.71
CA SER A 29 2.09 3.38 2.49
C SER A 29 2.09 4.69 1.70
N ILE A 30 0.96 5.39 1.70
CA ILE A 30 0.78 6.67 1.02
C ILE A 30 0.45 7.70 2.12
N PRO A 31 1.36 8.60 2.49
CA PRO A 31 1.08 9.59 3.52
C PRO A 31 -0.07 10.51 3.09
N GLY A 32 -1.00 10.79 4.01
CA GLY A 32 -2.21 11.56 3.73
C GLY A 32 -3.40 10.73 3.25
N PHE A 33 -3.21 9.44 2.93
CA PHE A 33 -4.31 8.49 2.72
C PHE A 33 -4.64 7.79 4.05
N SER A 34 -5.36 8.49 4.94
CA SER A 34 -5.76 7.97 6.26
C SER A 34 -6.89 6.93 6.18
N HIS A 35 -7.68 6.93 5.10
CA HIS A 35 -8.74 5.95 4.85
C HIS A 35 -8.22 4.69 4.12
N LEU A 36 -7.03 4.23 4.49
CA LEU A 36 -6.59 2.86 4.25
C LEU A 36 -6.78 1.98 5.50
N ASP A 37 -7.49 2.51 6.51
CA ASP A 37 -7.73 1.85 7.81
C ASP A 37 -8.72 0.67 7.72
N GLY A 38 -9.48 0.54 6.62
CA GLY A 38 -10.45 -0.55 6.43
C GLY A 38 -10.09 -1.63 5.40
N GLY A 39 -9.04 -1.49 4.58
CA GLY A 39 -9.03 -2.17 3.27
C GLY A 39 -7.71 -2.68 2.69
N LEU A 40 -6.56 -2.53 3.37
CA LEU A 40 -5.32 -3.24 3.01
C LEU A 40 -4.88 -4.25 4.07
N GLN A 41 -5.90 -4.84 4.69
CA GLN A 41 -6.03 -6.27 4.96
C GLN A 41 -5.78 -7.16 3.70
N GLY A 42 -5.55 -6.60 2.52
CA GLY A 42 -5.03 -7.31 1.36
C GLY A 42 -3.50 -7.50 1.38
N GLN A 43 -2.84 -7.46 2.52
CA GLN A 43 -1.67 -8.32 2.68
C GLN A 43 -2.21 -9.71 2.98
N ASP A 44 -2.47 -10.45 1.91
CA ASP A 44 -2.36 -11.89 2.06
C ASP A 44 -0.91 -12.13 2.47
N LEU A 45 -0.66 -12.33 3.78
CA LEU A 45 0.64 -12.75 4.29
C LEU A 45 1.11 -14.05 3.60
N SER A 46 0.18 -14.77 2.94
CA SER A 46 0.47 -15.90 2.06
C SER A 46 1.10 -15.49 0.71
N LYS A 47 0.81 -14.30 0.17
CA LYS A 47 1.47 -13.72 -1.03
C LYS A 47 2.84 -13.14 -0.68
N SER A 48 3.74 -14.07 -0.40
CA SER A 48 5.18 -13.83 -0.35
C SER A 48 5.81 -14.24 -1.69
N TYR A 49 6.70 -13.40 -2.22
CA TYR A 49 7.26 -13.53 -3.57
C TYR A 49 8.63 -14.19 -3.55
N LYS A 50 9.06 -14.79 -4.66
CA LYS A 50 10.38 -15.42 -4.74
C LYS A 50 11.50 -14.38 -4.76
N THR A 51 11.24 -13.22 -5.37
CA THR A 51 12.23 -12.15 -5.50
C THR A 51 11.77 -10.84 -4.87
N GLU A 52 12.74 -10.04 -4.46
CA GLU A 52 12.53 -8.68 -3.96
C GLU A 52 11.80 -7.80 -4.99
N TRP A 53 12.21 -7.92 -6.25
CA TRP A 53 11.66 -7.19 -7.38
C TRP A 53 10.17 -7.45 -7.59
N GLU A 54 9.74 -8.72 -7.54
CA GLU A 54 8.32 -9.09 -7.66
C GLU A 54 7.49 -8.50 -6.52
N ALA A 55 7.99 -8.57 -5.28
CA ALA A 55 7.30 -8.02 -4.12
C ALA A 55 7.11 -6.50 -4.27
N ARG A 56 8.16 -5.77 -4.67
CA ARG A 56 8.10 -4.32 -4.90
C ARG A 56 7.16 -3.95 -6.03
N THR A 57 7.29 -4.62 -7.17
CA THR A 57 6.45 -4.35 -8.36
C THR A 57 4.99 -4.52 -8.02
N ASN A 58 4.63 -5.59 -7.29
CA ASN A 58 3.26 -5.81 -6.87
C ASN A 58 2.77 -4.71 -5.92
N ALA A 59 3.55 -4.38 -4.87
CA ALA A 59 3.20 -3.34 -3.92
C ALA A 59 3.00 -1.98 -4.60
N PHE A 60 3.88 -1.62 -5.53
CA PHE A 60 3.77 -0.36 -6.28
C PHE A 60 2.58 -0.35 -7.25
N GLN A 61 2.30 -1.45 -7.95
CA GLN A 61 1.11 -1.57 -8.79
C GLN A 61 -0.19 -1.36 -7.98
N ARG A 62 -0.26 -1.91 -6.77
CA ARG A 62 -1.40 -1.70 -5.88
C ARG A 62 -1.51 -0.26 -5.40
N ALA A 63 -0.39 0.38 -5.06
CA ALA A 63 -0.37 1.81 -4.76
C ALA A 63 -0.91 2.63 -5.94
N LYS A 64 -0.51 2.31 -7.18
CA LYS A 64 -1.03 2.96 -8.40
C LYS A 64 -2.54 2.78 -8.57
N LEU A 65 -3.11 1.64 -8.18
CA LEU A 65 -4.57 1.43 -8.23
C LEU A 65 -5.30 2.31 -7.20
N VAL A 66 -4.75 2.42 -5.99
CA VAL A 66 -5.29 3.32 -4.94
C VAL A 66 -5.28 4.78 -5.42
N LEU A 67 -4.17 5.22 -6.01
CA LEU A 67 -4.02 6.54 -6.62
C LEU A 67 -4.79 6.68 -7.96
N GLY A 68 -5.15 5.55 -8.55
CA GLY A 68 -5.83 5.39 -9.83
C GLY A 68 -7.31 5.73 -9.74
N ARG A 69 -7.94 5.36 -8.62
CA ARG A 69 -9.35 5.57 -8.34
C ARG A 69 -9.63 7.08 -8.22
N PRO A 70 -10.61 7.65 -8.93
CA PRO A 70 -11.05 9.02 -8.67
C PRO A 70 -11.45 9.11 -7.20
N GLN A 71 -10.91 10.11 -6.49
CA GLN A 71 -11.32 10.45 -5.13
C GLN A 71 -12.72 11.09 -5.20
N ASP A 72 -13.74 10.30 -5.52
CA ASP A 72 -15.13 10.63 -5.20
C ASP A 72 -15.51 9.74 -4.03
N MET A 73 -15.06 10.16 -2.85
CA MET A 73 -15.47 9.72 -1.50
C MET A 73 -14.54 10.40 -0.51
N THR A 74 -14.77 11.70 -0.32
CA THR A 74 -14.57 12.32 0.98
C THR A 74 -15.49 11.59 1.96
N GLN A 75 -15.03 10.51 2.58
CA GLN A 75 -15.74 9.92 3.72
C GLN A 75 -15.11 10.47 5.00
N GLY A 76 -15.36 11.76 5.23
CA GLY A 76 -15.47 12.30 6.57
C GLY A 76 -16.91 12.08 7.00
N ASP A 77 -17.15 10.90 7.57
CA ASP A 77 -18.43 10.57 8.17
C ASP A 77 -18.72 11.57 9.29
N ILE A 78 -19.92 12.13 9.20
CA ILE A 78 -20.64 12.82 10.25
C ILE A 78 -20.58 11.96 11.52
N LEU A 79 -19.84 12.41 12.52
CA LEU A 79 -20.02 11.92 13.89
C LEU A 79 -19.83 13.08 14.88
N GLU A 80 -20.71 14.09 14.77
CA GLU A 80 -20.97 14.96 15.92
C GLU A 80 -22.06 14.27 16.75
N ARG A 81 -21.62 13.66 17.84
CA ARG A 81 -22.44 13.24 18.98
C ARG A 81 -22.72 14.50 19.81
N ASP A 82 -23.96 14.97 19.83
CA ASP A 82 -24.78 15.19 21.04
C ASP A 82 -26.23 15.54 20.64
#